data_AF-A0A820PXK6-F1
#
_entry.id   AF-A0A820PXK6-F1
#
_cell.length_a   1.000
_cell.length_b   1.000
_cell.length_c   1.000
_cell.angle_alpha   90.00
_cell.angle_beta   90.00
_cell.angle_gamma   90.00
#
_symmetry.space_group_name_H-M   'P 1'
#
loop_
_entity.id
_entity.type
_entity.pdbx_description
1 polymer ?
#
loop_
_entity_poly.entity_id
_entity_poly.type
_entity_poly.pdbx_seq_one_letter_code
_entity_poly.pdbx_strand_id
1 'polypeptide(L)'
;STDLCRSLSLVLDEFYTNLRCVGFSSMTGDGCKEFFDAVNDGCHEYEHVYKVEYNKWQDKRSKRESDRREKDLKRLKDDIDAGSSLIGEKRIRYDDIHNDEESDDDGDDDNDDEDKNNNNDDDDYEREDESFKRYLSKHKPSNTTMDT
;
A
#
# COMPACT_ATOMS: atom_id res chain seq x y z
N SER A 1 -31.56 8.55 2.88
CA SER A 1 -31.13 7.62 3.94
C SER A 1 -31.37 6.14 3.63
N THR A 2 -31.98 5.79 2.50
CA THR A 2 -32.15 4.40 2.04
C THR A 2 -30.94 3.86 1.28
N ASP A 3 -30.07 4.75 0.78
CA ASP A 3 -28.94 4.37 -0.08
C ASP A 3 -27.83 3.63 0.68
N LEU A 4 -27.58 3.99 1.95
CA LEU A 4 -26.61 3.28 2.80
C LEU A 4 -27.10 1.88 3.19
N CYS A 5 -28.37 1.74 3.56
CA CYS A 5 -28.94 0.42 3.88
C CYS A 5 -28.90 -0.49 2.65
N ARG A 6 -29.16 0.08 1.46
CA ARG A 6 -29.06 -0.64 0.19
C ARG A 6 -27.62 -1.02 -0.16
N SER A 7 -26.64 -0.13 0.00
CA SER A 7 -25.23 -0.45 -0.26
C SER A 7 -24.70 -1.52 0.69
N LEU A 8 -25.00 -1.41 2.00
CA LEU A 8 -24.63 -2.42 2.98
C LEU A 8 -25.29 -3.78 2.69
N SER A 9 -26.54 -3.80 2.21
CA SER A 9 -27.23 -5.04 1.84
C SER A 9 -26.58 -5.74 0.64
N LEU A 10 -26.13 -4.98 -0.37
CA LEU A 10 -25.44 -5.55 -1.54
C LEU A 10 -24.10 -6.16 -1.16
N VAL A 11 -23.34 -5.49 -0.30
CA VAL A 11 -22.06 -6.02 0.22
C VAL A 11 -22.28 -7.34 0.96
N LEU A 12 -23.33 -7.44 1.78
CA LEU A 12 -23.67 -8.68 2.48
C LEU A 12 -24.09 -9.78 1.50
N ASP A 13 -24.87 -9.45 0.46
CA ASP A 13 -25.30 -10.41 -0.56
C ASP A 13 -24.10 -11.02 -1.31
N GLU A 14 -23.16 -10.17 -1.72
CA GLU A 14 -21.91 -10.61 -2.35
C GLU A 14 -21.06 -11.46 -1.41
N PHE A 15 -20.93 -11.05 -0.15
CA PHE A 15 -20.16 -11.79 0.86
C PHE A 15 -20.71 -13.19 1.10
N TYR A 16 -22.03 -13.33 1.31
CA TYR A 16 -22.64 -14.64 1.58
C TYR A 16 -22.77 -15.52 0.33
N THR A 17 -22.79 -14.94 -0.87
CA THR A 17 -22.78 -15.69 -2.13
C THR A 17 -21.45 -16.42 -2.33
N ASN A 18 -20.34 -15.79 -1.95
CA ASN A 18 -18.99 -16.34 -2.15
C ASN A 18 -18.48 -17.15 -0.94
N LEU A 19 -19.20 -17.14 0.17
CA LEU A 19 -18.79 -17.84 1.39
C LEU A 19 -19.06 -19.34 1.30
N ARG A 20 -18.00 -20.15 1.46
CA ARG A 20 -18.13 -21.61 1.56
C ARG A 20 -18.35 -22.02 3.01
N CYS A 21 -19.46 -22.70 3.25
CA CYS A 21 -19.86 -23.16 4.57
C CYS A 21 -19.81 -24.69 4.61
N VAL A 22 -19.11 -25.25 5.60
CA VAL A 22 -19.05 -26.70 5.86
C VAL A 22 -19.34 -26.94 7.34
N GLY A 23 -20.19 -27.92 7.64
CA GLY A 23 -20.42 -28.37 9.01
C GLY A 23 -19.34 -29.36 9.43
N PHE A 24 -18.70 -29.12 10.57
CA PHE A 24 -17.66 -30.02 11.10
C PHE A 24 -17.89 -30.34 12.57
N SER A 25 -17.63 -31.59 12.95
CA SER A 25 -17.62 -32.05 14.34
C SER A 25 -16.21 -32.45 14.77
N SER A 26 -15.60 -31.66 15.64
CA SER A 26 -14.27 -31.93 16.19
C SER A 26 -14.18 -33.20 17.02
N MET A 27 -15.31 -33.68 17.56
CA MET A 27 -15.34 -34.86 18.43
C MET A 27 -15.44 -36.16 17.64
N THR A 28 -16.22 -36.18 16.56
CA THR A 28 -16.45 -37.38 15.74
C THR A 28 -15.61 -37.40 14.46
N GLY A 29 -15.02 -36.27 14.08
CA GLY A 29 -14.32 -36.11 12.80
C GLY A 29 -15.26 -36.04 11.60
N ASP A 30 -16.56 -35.84 11.84
CA ASP A 30 -17.56 -35.77 10.77
C ASP A 30 -17.46 -34.42 10.05
N GLY A 31 -17.52 -34.44 8.72
CA GLY A 31 -17.31 -33.25 7.88
C GLY A 31 -15.84 -32.81 7.69
N CYS A 32 -14.86 -33.55 8.24
CA CYS A 32 -13.45 -33.17 8.15
C CYS A 32 -12.93 -33.18 6.71
N LYS A 33 -13.33 -34.19 5.93
CA LYS A 33 -12.93 -34.32 4.52
C LYS A 33 -13.48 -33.16 3.69
N GLU A 34 -14.77 -32.86 3.86
CA GLU A 34 -15.46 -31.77 3.15
C GLU A 34 -14.86 -30.40 3.48
N PHE A 35 -14.42 -30.21 4.74
CA PHE A 35 -13.70 -29.00 5.15
C PHE A 35 -12.37 -28.85 4.39
N PHE A 36 -11.54 -29.91 4.35
CA PHE A 36 -10.26 -29.84 3.65
C PHE A 36 -10.41 -29.71 2.14
N ASP A 37 -11.42 -30.36 1.55
CA ASP A 37 -11.75 -30.19 0.13
C ASP A 37 -12.12 -28.71 -0.15
N ALA A 38 -12.97 -28.10 0.68
CA ALA A 38 -13.32 -26.69 0.56
C ALA A 38 -12.13 -25.74 0.77
N VAL A 39 -11.21 -26.05 1.69
CA VAL A 39 -9.97 -25.27 1.87
C VAL A 39 -9.07 -25.38 0.65
N ASN A 40 -8.92 -26.56 0.08
CA ASN A 40 -8.07 -26.80 -1.07
C ASN A 40 -8.57 -26.04 -2.31
N ASP A 41 -9.88 -26.05 -2.56
CA ASP A 41 -10.50 -25.23 -3.59
C ASP A 41 -10.20 -23.73 -3.38
N GLY A 42 -10.08 -23.31 -2.12
CA GLY A 42 -9.83 -21.92 -1.75
C GLY A 42 -8.40 -21.51 -1.96
N CYS A 43 -7.49 -22.43 -1.68
CA CYS A 43 -6.09 -22.27 -2.03
C CYS A 43 -5.93 -22.11 -3.54
N HIS A 44 -6.59 -22.95 -4.33
CA HIS A 44 -6.54 -22.87 -5.79
C HIS A 44 -7.09 -21.52 -6.32
N GLU A 45 -8.25 -21.08 -5.83
CA GLU A 45 -8.81 -19.77 -6.17
C GLU A 45 -7.86 -18.62 -5.79
N TYR A 46 -7.27 -18.69 -4.59
CA TYR A 46 -6.31 -17.70 -4.12
C TYR A 46 -5.08 -17.61 -5.04
N GLU A 47 -4.48 -18.75 -5.38
CA GLU A 47 -3.26 -18.79 -6.20
C GLU A 47 -3.48 -18.30 -7.63
N HIS A 48 -4.62 -18.64 -8.24
CA HIS A 48 -4.86 -18.36 -9.65
C HIS A 48 -5.61 -17.07 -9.93
N VAL A 49 -6.47 -16.62 -9.01
CA VAL A 49 -7.30 -15.43 -9.20
C VAL A 49 -6.78 -14.29 -8.34
N TYR A 50 -6.87 -14.42 -7.02
CA TYR A 50 -6.59 -13.31 -6.11
C TYR A 50 -5.13 -12.86 -6.13
N LYS A 51 -4.18 -13.80 -6.04
CA LYS A 51 -2.75 -13.49 -6.04
C LYS A 51 -2.30 -12.83 -7.33
N VAL A 52 -2.85 -13.27 -8.47
CA VAL A 52 -2.53 -12.70 -9.78
C VAL A 52 -3.04 -11.26 -9.88
N GLU A 53 -4.28 -11.00 -9.49
CA GLU A 53 -4.84 -9.64 -9.49
C GLU A 53 -4.14 -8.73 -8.47
N TYR A 54 -3.79 -9.26 -7.29
CA TYR A 54 -3.01 -8.52 -6.28
C TYR A 54 -1.64 -8.09 -6.84
N ASN A 55 -0.89 -9.00 -7.43
CA ASN A 55 0.42 -8.68 -8.02
C ASN A 55 0.28 -7.63 -9.14
N LYS A 56 -0.76 -7.73 -9.99
CA LYS A 56 -1.02 -6.72 -11.03
C LYS A 56 -1.33 -5.35 -10.43
N TRP A 57 -2.06 -5.30 -9.32
CA TRP A 57 -2.36 -4.05 -8.63
C TRP A 57 -1.08 -3.45 -8.03
N GLN A 58 -0.23 -4.27 -7.41
CA GLN A 58 1.07 -3.86 -6.88
C GLN A 58 1.98 -3.30 -7.98
N ASP A 59 2.09 -4.00 -9.13
CA ASP A 59 2.88 -3.54 -10.28
C ASP A 59 2.36 -2.20 -10.84
N LYS A 60 1.04 -2.05 -10.97
CA LYS A 60 0.42 -0.79 -11.42
C LYS A 60 0.72 0.36 -10.45
N ARG A 61 0.64 0.10 -9.14
CA ARG A 61 0.95 1.09 -8.10
C ARG A 61 2.42 1.52 -8.17
N SER A 62 3.35 0.56 -8.23
CA SER A 62 4.79 0.84 -8.34
C SER A 62 5.11 1.64 -9.61
N LYS A 63 4.50 1.28 -10.74
CA LYS A 63 4.66 2.02 -12.00
C LYS A 63 4.16 3.46 -11.89
N ARG A 64 2.96 3.66 -11.33
CA ARG A 64 2.39 5.01 -11.12
C ARG A 64 3.30 5.87 -10.24
N GLU A 65 3.88 5.28 -9.19
CA GLU A 65 4.82 5.99 -8.32
C GLU A 65 6.14 6.33 -9.01
N SER A 66 6.69 5.41 -9.81
CA SER A 66 7.88 5.66 -10.63
C SER A 66 7.64 6.77 -11.64
N ASP A 67 6.51 6.73 -12.36
CA ASP A 67 6.14 7.74 -13.34
C ASP A 67 5.96 9.12 -12.68
N ARG A 68 5.36 9.17 -11.47
CA ARG A 68 5.27 10.39 -10.66
C ARG A 68 6.66 10.92 -10.30
N ARG A 69 7.52 10.06 -9.76
CA ARG A 69 8.89 10.41 -9.36
C ARG A 69 9.71 10.92 -10.55
N GLU A 70 9.55 10.33 -11.73
CA GLU A 70 10.24 10.80 -12.95
C GLU A 70 9.72 12.18 -13.40
N LYS A 71 8.40 12.40 -13.37
CA LYS A 71 7.81 13.72 -13.65
C LYS A 71 8.32 14.78 -12.67
N ASP A 72 8.39 14.46 -11.38
CA ASP A 72 8.89 15.36 -10.34
C ASP A 72 10.38 15.70 -10.55
N LEU A 73 11.21 14.69 -10.86
CA LEU A 73 12.63 14.89 -11.18
C LEU A 73 12.81 15.73 -12.45
N LYS A 74 11.96 15.53 -13.47
CA LYS A 74 11.99 16.33 -14.69
C LYS A 74 11.64 17.79 -14.41
N ARG A 75 10.57 18.04 -13.65
CA ARG A 75 10.19 19.40 -13.22
C ARG A 75 11.32 20.08 -12.45
N LEU A 76 11.92 19.39 -11.48
CA LEU A 76 13.05 19.92 -10.71
C LEU A 76 14.26 20.26 -11.60
N LYS A 77 14.56 19.43 -12.60
CA LYS A 77 15.65 19.69 -13.55
C LYS A 77 15.33 20.92 -14.41
N ASP A 78 14.11 21.01 -14.93
CA ASP A 78 13.67 22.14 -15.74
C ASP A 78 13.78 23.46 -14.93
N ASP A 79 13.44 23.45 -13.63
CA ASP A 79 13.57 24.61 -12.73
C ASP A 79 15.04 25.00 -12.45
N ILE A 80 15.95 24.02 -12.37
CA ILE A 80 17.40 24.26 -12.21
C ILE A 80 17.98 24.85 -13.50
N ASP A 81 17.65 24.28 -14.65
CA ASP A 81 18.15 24.68 -15.97
C ASP A 81 17.55 26.03 -16.42
N ALA A 82 16.32 26.35 -16.02
CA ALA A 82 15.68 27.65 -16.23
C ALA A 82 16.34 28.80 -15.43
N GLY A 83 17.36 28.49 -14.63
CA GLY A 83 18.14 29.46 -13.89
C GLY A 83 17.38 29.96 -12.67
N SER A 84 17.50 29.24 -11.55
CA SER A 84 17.03 29.73 -10.26
C SER A 84 17.80 30.98 -9.84
N SER A 85 17.33 32.13 -10.31
CA SER A 85 17.66 33.46 -9.80
C SER A 85 17.02 33.68 -8.41
N LEU A 86 17.05 32.67 -7.53
CA LEU A 86 16.46 32.70 -6.18
C LEU A 86 17.39 32.14 -5.08
N ILE A 87 18.66 31.83 -5.40
CA ILE A 87 19.70 31.61 -4.36
C ILE A 87 20.22 32.95 -3.78
N GLY A 88 19.62 34.09 -4.15
CA GLY A 88 20.01 35.43 -3.68
C GLY A 88 19.12 36.00 -2.58
N GLU A 89 19.59 35.92 -1.32
CA GLU A 89 19.22 36.79 -0.20
C GLU A 89 17.73 36.96 0.17
N LYS A 90 17.08 35.93 0.73
CA LYS A 90 16.00 36.20 1.71
C LYS A 90 16.63 36.58 3.05
N ARG A 91 17.06 37.85 3.15
CA ARG A 91 17.35 38.47 4.46
C ARG A 91 16.06 38.41 5.26
N ILE A 92 16.03 37.60 6.31
CA ILE A 92 14.95 37.59 7.30
C ILE A 92 14.90 38.99 7.92
N ARG A 93 13.99 39.84 7.42
CA ARG A 93 13.53 41.03 8.12
C ARG A 93 12.27 40.63 8.86
N TYR A 94 12.32 40.70 10.18
CA TYR A 94 11.32 40.21 11.13
C TYR A 94 10.00 41.01 11.17
N ASP A 95 9.66 41.77 10.11
CA ASP A 95 8.64 42.83 10.22
C ASP A 95 7.65 42.91 9.06
N ASP A 96 7.44 41.83 8.29
CA ASP A 96 6.41 41.81 7.24
C ASP A 96 5.63 40.49 7.27
N ILE A 97 4.77 40.35 8.27
CA ILE A 97 3.70 39.35 8.31
C ILE A 97 2.47 40.01 7.67
N HIS A 98 2.44 40.11 6.34
CA HIS A 98 1.20 40.22 5.59
C HIS A 98 1.38 39.81 4.12
N ASN A 99 0.85 38.62 3.83
CA ASN A 99 0.07 38.29 2.64
C ASN A 99 0.75 38.53 1.27
N ASP A 100 1.47 37.54 0.77
CA ASP A 100 1.41 37.15 -0.64
C ASP A 100 2.03 35.74 -0.82
N GLU A 101 1.21 34.81 -1.30
CA GLU A 101 1.55 33.69 -2.21
C GLU A 101 0.30 32.82 -2.34
N GLU A 102 -0.74 33.41 -2.95
CA GLU A 102 -1.48 32.65 -3.95
C GLU A 102 -0.63 32.67 -5.22
N SER A 103 -0.23 31.49 -5.66
CA SER A 103 0.05 31.19 -7.06
C SER A 103 -0.42 29.76 -7.28
N ASP A 104 -1.68 29.68 -7.69
CA ASP A 104 -2.25 28.82 -8.73
C ASP A 104 -1.73 27.36 -8.74
N ASP A 105 -2.51 26.40 -8.25
CA ASP A 105 -3.61 25.77 -9.01
C ASP A 105 -3.26 25.53 -10.48
N ASP A 106 -2.69 24.36 -10.76
CA ASP A 106 -3.06 23.60 -11.95
C ASP A 106 -3.44 22.20 -11.45
N GLY A 107 -4.72 22.04 -11.17
CA GLY A 107 -5.36 20.77 -10.88
C GLY A 107 -5.06 19.74 -11.96
N ASP A 108 -4.41 18.65 -11.54
CA ASP A 108 -4.68 17.34 -12.12
C ASP A 108 -5.70 16.69 -11.18
N ASP A 109 -6.96 17.03 -11.43
CA ASP A 109 -8.15 16.39 -10.90
C ASP A 109 -8.25 14.96 -11.47
N ASP A 110 -7.30 14.10 -11.09
CA ASP A 110 -7.54 12.65 -11.11
C ASP A 110 -8.21 12.29 -9.77
N ASN A 111 -9.40 12.86 -9.53
CA ASN A 111 -10.40 12.27 -8.64
C ASN A 111 -10.97 11.00 -9.29
N ASP A 112 -10.12 9.99 -9.45
CA ASP A 112 -10.53 8.60 -9.74
C ASP A 112 -9.78 7.60 -8.83
N ASP A 113 -9.37 8.05 -7.64
CA ASP A 113 -8.93 7.18 -6.54
C ASP A 113 -10.01 7.17 -5.44
N GLU A 114 -11.15 6.56 -5.75
CA GLU A 114 -11.98 5.87 -4.75
C GLU A 114 -11.28 4.60 -4.20
N ASP A 115 -10.00 4.38 -4.51
CA ASP A 115 -9.18 3.32 -3.93
C ASP A 115 -8.23 3.87 -2.84
N LYS A 116 -8.72 4.84 -2.05
CA LYS A 116 -8.17 5.14 -0.71
C LYS A 116 -8.53 4.03 0.27
N ASN A 117 -8.32 2.77 -0.11
CA ASN A 117 -8.09 1.76 0.90
C ASN A 117 -6.68 2.02 1.44
N ASN A 118 -6.63 2.41 2.70
CA ASN A 118 -5.48 2.95 3.42
C ASN A 118 -4.42 1.87 3.68
N ASN A 119 -3.97 1.16 2.64
CA ASN A 119 -2.84 0.24 2.70
C ASN A 119 -1.55 1.05 2.49
N ASN A 120 -1.29 1.97 3.42
CA ASN A 120 0.08 2.40 3.72
C ASN A 120 0.85 1.30 4.47
N ASP A 121 0.16 0.24 4.89
CA ASP A 121 0.73 -0.85 5.68
C ASP A 121 1.81 -1.64 4.90
N ASP A 122 1.67 -1.88 3.59
CA ASP A 122 2.64 -2.70 2.82
C ASP A 122 3.97 -1.98 2.53
N ASP A 123 3.95 -0.68 2.23
CA ASP A 123 5.17 0.14 2.13
C ASP A 123 5.88 0.28 3.49
N ASP A 124 5.11 0.20 4.58
CA ASP A 124 5.65 0.15 5.94
C ASP A 124 6.26 -1.23 6.21
N TYR A 125 5.60 -2.34 5.84
CA TYR A 125 6.12 -3.69 6.02
C TYR A 125 7.45 -3.93 5.27
N GLU A 126 7.58 -3.50 4.01
CA GLU A 126 8.85 -3.66 3.27
C GLU A 126 9.99 -2.84 3.90
N ARG A 127 9.72 -1.60 4.30
CA ARG A 127 10.68 -0.72 4.99
C ARG A 127 11.06 -1.24 6.37
N GLU A 128 10.11 -1.81 7.10
CA GLU A 128 10.32 -2.44 8.40
C GLU A 128 11.12 -3.73 8.28
N ASP A 129 10.86 -4.57 7.26
CA ASP A 129 11.62 -5.79 7.00
C ASP A 129 13.09 -5.49 6.65
N GLU A 130 13.34 -4.46 5.83
CA GLU A 130 14.70 -3.96 5.59
C GLU A 130 15.38 -3.47 6.89
N SER A 131 14.63 -2.75 7.73
CA SER A 131 15.10 -2.27 9.03
C SER A 131 15.41 -3.41 10.00
N PHE A 132 14.60 -4.46 10.02
CA PHE A 132 14.77 -5.66 10.84
C PHE A 132 15.93 -6.52 10.36
N LYS A 133 16.09 -6.72 9.04
CA LYS A 133 17.25 -7.40 8.44
C LYS A 133 18.56 -6.67 8.75
N ARG A 134 18.53 -5.33 8.70
CA ARG A 134 19.67 -4.50 9.12
C ARG A 134 19.98 -4.66 10.60
N TYR A 135 18.96 -4.74 11.45
CA TYR A 135 19.11 -5.00 12.89
C TYR A 135 19.74 -6.38 13.16
N LEU A 136 19.21 -7.44 12.55
CA LEU A 136 19.74 -8.80 12.66
C LEU A 136 21.18 -8.91 12.18
N SER A 137 21.52 -8.24 11.08
CA SER A 137 22.88 -8.21 10.54
C SER A 137 23.85 -7.51 11.48
N LYS A 138 23.39 -6.47 12.19
CA LYS A 138 24.18 -5.72 13.18
C LYS A 138 24.40 -6.49 14.48
N HIS A 139 23.46 -7.37 14.86
CA HIS A 139 23.46 -8.08 16.14
C HIS A 139 23.75 -9.57 16.05
N LYS A 140 24.20 -10.08 14.90
CA LYS A 140 24.58 -11.48 14.74
C LYS A 140 25.74 -11.80 15.71
N PRO A 141 25.54 -12.66 16.73
CA PRO A 141 26.60 -12.97 17.68
C PRO A 141 27.69 -13.77 16.94
N SER A 142 28.95 -13.32 17.02
CA SER A 142 30.08 -14.18 16.69
C SER A 142 30.08 -15.32 17.71
N ASN A 143 29.72 -16.52 17.29
CA ASN A 143 30.00 -17.72 18.07
C ASN A 143 31.52 -17.81 18.22
N THR A 144 32.03 -17.30 19.34
CA THR A 144 33.37 -17.55 19.82
C THR A 144 33.49 -19.05 20.08
N THR A 145 34.15 -19.74 19.16
CA THR A 145 34.76 -21.04 19.42
C THR A 145 35.80 -20.85 20.54
N MET A 146 35.42 -21.15 21.78
CA MET A 146 36.39 -21.41 22.83
C MET A 146 36.75 -22.90 22.74
N ASP A 147 37.84 -23.19 22.03
CA ASP A 147 38.64 -24.37 22.31
C ASP A 147 39.22 -24.23 23.71
N THR A 148 38.87 -25.12 24.62
CA THR A 148 39.80 -25.79 25.56
C THR A 148 39.10 -26.90 26.33
#